data_AF-A0A7W9CYP1-F1
#
_entry.id   AF-A0A7W9CYP1-F1
#
_cell.length_a   1.000
_cell.length_b   1.000
_cell.length_c   1.000
_cell.angle_alpha   90.00
_cell.angle_beta   90.00
_cell.angle_gamma   90.00
#
_symmetry.space_group_name_H-M   'P 1'
#
loop_
_entity.id
_entity.type
_entity.pdbx_description
1 polymer ?
#
loop_
_entity_poly.entity_id
_entity_poly.type
_entity_poly.pdbx_seq_one_letter_code
_entity_poly.pdbx_strand_id
1 'polypeptide(L)' 'MVDVNAGDAVLRLEGLATLCEVFLNGQKILVSERMFETGDLAVHLHGGDELALCFRRWSRVLANLALGPAGVRK' A
#
# COMPACT_ATOMS: atom_id res chain seq x y z
N MET A 1 16.25 -7.73 29.33
CA MET A 1 16.18 -6.46 28.59
C MET A 1 14.74 -6.32 28.15
N VAL A 2 13.99 -5.38 28.72
CA VAL A 2 12.70 -4.98 28.17
C VAL A 2 13.04 -4.06 27.00
N ASP A 3 12.61 -4.40 25.79
CA ASP A 3 12.81 -3.53 24.64
C ASP A 3 12.06 -2.21 24.91
N VAL A 4 12.77 -1.09 24.78
CA VAL A 4 12.30 0.24 25.18
C VAL A 4 11.12 0.74 24.33
N ASN A 5 10.78 0.02 23.26
CA ASN A 5 9.72 0.37 22.33
C ASN A 5 8.44 -0.50 22.43
N ALA A 6 8.32 -1.38 23.43
CA ALA A 6 7.07 -2.10 23.66
C ALA A 6 6.01 -1.21 24.34
N GLY A 7 4.75 -1.33 23.93
CA GLY A 7 3.62 -0.56 24.47
C GLY A 7 2.67 0.00 23.41
N ASP A 8 1.68 0.77 23.86
CA ASP A 8 0.73 1.44 22.96
C ASP A 8 1.40 2.58 22.19
N ALA A 9 1.21 2.58 20.88
CA ALA A 9 1.77 3.56 19.96
C ALA A 9 0.77 3.96 18.87
N VAL A 10 1.06 5.05 18.18
CA VAL A 10 0.30 5.48 17.00
C VAL A 10 1.18 5.34 15.78
N LEU A 11 0.77 4.49 14.84
CA LEU A 11 1.37 4.40 13.51
C LEU A 11 0.74 5.47 12.63
N ARG A 12 1.53 6.50 12.29
CA ARG A 12 1.12 7.59 11.40
C ARG A 12 1.68 7.39 9.99
N LEU A 13 0.79 7.42 9.01
CA LEU A 13 1.12 7.22 7.60
C LEU A 13 0.72 8.49 6.85
N GLU A 14 1.69 9.37 6.53
CA GLU A 14 1.44 10.69 5.92
C GLU A 14 1.24 10.67 4.39
N GLY A 15 1.01 9.48 3.83
CA GLY A 15 0.76 9.29 2.40
C GLY A 15 1.31 7.95 1.91
N LEU A 16 0.40 7.03 1.56
CA LEU A 16 0.75 5.75 0.95
C LEU A 16 0.43 5.81 -0.56
N ALA A 17 1.38 5.38 -1.40
CA ALA A 17 1.15 5.29 -2.84
C ALA A 17 -0.04 4.34 -3.13
N THR A 18 -0.83 4.68 -4.16
CA THR A 18 -2.24 4.33 -4.50
C THR A 18 -2.79 2.95 -4.15
N LEU A 19 -1.96 1.94 -3.90
CA LEU A 19 -2.41 0.65 -3.37
C LEU A 19 -1.31 0.06 -2.49
N CYS A 20 -1.47 0.16 -1.18
CA CYS A 20 -0.53 -0.37 -0.21
C CYS A 20 -1.26 -1.18 0.88
N GLU A 21 -0.77 -2.38 1.13
CA GLU A 21 -1.16 -3.16 2.30
C GLU A 21 -0.08 -3.02 3.38
N VAL A 22 -0.50 -2.73 4.60
CA VAL A 22 0.39 -2.55 5.76
C VAL A 22 0.21 -3.74 6.70
N PHE A 23 1.33 -4.34 7.10
CA PHE A 23 1.36 -5.46 8.03
C PHE A 23 2.26 -5.13 9.24
N LEU A 24 1.81 -5.50 10.43
CA LEU A 24 2.60 -5.49 11.66
C LEU A 24 2.72 -6.93 12.17
N ASN A 25 3.93 -7.45 12.33
CA ASN A 25 4.21 -8.83 12.73
C ASN A 25 3.49 -9.87 11.87
N GLY A 26 3.39 -9.62 10.56
CA GLY A 26 2.68 -10.48 9.61
C GLY A 26 1.15 -10.36 9.64
N GLN A 27 0.57 -9.61 10.58
CA GLN A 27 -0.86 -9.32 10.60
C GLN A 27 -1.16 -8.08 9.76
N LYS A 28 -2.12 -8.17 8.82
CA LYS A 28 -2.57 -7.02 8.04
C LYS A 28 -3.36 -6.06 8.93
N ILE A 29 -2.92 -4.80 8.98
CA ILE A 29 -3.51 -3.77 9.85
C ILE A 29 -4.17 -2.64 9.07
N LEU A 30 -3.78 -2.43 7.81
CA LEU A 30 -4.38 -1.41 6.94
C LEU A 30 -4.30 -1.83 5.47
N VAL A 31 -5.31 -1.45 4.70
CA VAL A 31 -5.24 -1.39 3.23
C VAL A 31 -5.52 0.05 2.84
N SER A 32 -4.58 0.68 2.14
CA SER A 32 -4.74 2.02 1.60
C SER A 32 -4.90 1.96 0.10
N GLU A 33 -6.00 2.54 -0.40
CA GLU A 33 -6.34 2.62 -1.83
C GLU A 33 -6.26 4.06 -2.38
N ARG A 34 -5.84 5.03 -1.56
CA ARG A 34 -5.82 6.45 -1.92
C ARG A 34 -4.50 7.13 -1.57
N MET A 35 -4.00 7.93 -2.52
CA MET A 35 -2.65 8.53 -2.50
C MET A 35 -2.44 9.67 -1.50
N PHE A 36 -3.46 10.16 -0.80
CA PHE A 36 -3.41 11.44 -0.08
C PHE A 36 -4.11 11.44 1.29
N GLU A 37 -4.44 10.28 1.82
CA GLU A 37 -5.09 10.18 3.13
C GLU A 37 -4.04 9.88 4.21
N THR A 38 -3.91 10.79 5.17
CA THR A 38 -3.14 10.55 6.39
C THR A 38 -3.91 9.59 7.28
N GLY A 39 -3.28 8.47 7.64
CA GLY A 39 -3.87 7.46 8.52
C GLY A 39 -3.14 7.38 9.84
N ASP A 40 -3.86 7.58 10.95
CA ASP A 40 -3.40 7.29 12.30
C ASP A 40 -4.04 5.99 12.77
N LEU A 41 -3.20 5.02 13.13
CA LEU A 41 -3.67 3.73 13.66
C LEU A 41 -3.06 3.47 15.04
N ALA A 42 -3.91 3.24 16.03
CA ALA A 42 -3.48 2.74 17.32
C ALA A 42 -2.97 1.30 17.17
N VAL A 43 -1.74 1.05 17.61
CA VAL A 43 -1.09 -0.26 17.58
C VAL A 43 -0.46 -0.55 18.93
N HIS A 44 -0.27 -1.84 19.22
CA HIS A 44 0.46 -2.28 20.39
C HIS A 44 1.75 -2.96 19.94
N LEU A 45 2.89 -2.49 20.43
CA LEU A 45 4.21 -2.99 20.10
C LEU A 45 4.70 -3.96 21.19
N HIS A 46 5.30 -5.06 20.79
CA HIS A 46 5.82 -6.08 21.70
C HIS A 46 7.34 -5.98 21.91
N GLY A 47 8.03 -5.14 21.14
CA GLY A 47 9.48 -5.00 21.20
C GLY A 47 10.16 -6.02 20.32
N GLY A 48 10.63 -5.58 19.15
CA GLY A 48 11.09 -6.44 18.06
C GLY A 48 10.07 -6.58 16.92
N ASP A 49 9.05 -5.73 16.88
CA ASP A 49 8.00 -5.78 15.88
C ASP A 49 8.52 -5.46 14.46
N GLU A 50 7.97 -6.15 13.46
CA GLU A 50 8.28 -5.94 12.05
C GLU A 50 7.10 -5.24 11.34
N LEU A 51 7.38 -4.11 10.70
CA LEU A 51 6.43 -3.41 9.83
C LEU A 51 6.76 -3.66 8.36
N ALA A 52 5.83 -4.28 7.63
CA ALA A 52 5.98 -4.54 6.20
C ALA A 52 4.94 -3.75 5.37
N LEU A 53 5.41 -3.16 4.27
CA LEU A 53 4.60 -2.38 3.33
C LEU A 53 4.62 -3.05 1.95
N CYS A 54 3.45 -3.52 1.49
CA CYS A 54 3.31 -4.19 0.21
C CYS A 54 2.63 -3.27 -0.82
N PHE A 55 3.44 -2.64 -1.67
CA PHE A 55 2.95 -1.81 -2.77
C PHE A 55 2.59 -2.66 -3.98
N ARG A 56 1.34 -2.54 -4.45
CA ARG A 56 0.92 -3.19 -5.71
C ARG A 56 1.07 -2.20 -6.86
N ARG A 57 1.85 -2.59 -7.87
CA ARG A 57 2.04 -1.80 -9.10
C ARG A 57 0.77 -1.86 -9.94
N TRP A 58 0.23 -0.70 -10.32
CA TRP A 58 -0.79 -0.62 -11.36
C TRP A 58 -0.18 -1.11 -12.68
N SER A 59 -0.59 -2.27 -13.17
CA SER A 59 -0.18 -2.77 -14.47
C SER A 59 -0.75 -1.87 -15.56
N ARG A 60 0.13 -1.22 -16.33
CA ARG A 60 -0.25 -0.43 -17.49
C ARG A 60 -0.61 -1.41 -18.62
N VAL A 61 -1.88 -1.81 -18.73
CA VAL A 61 -2.36 -2.41 -19.98
C VAL A 61 -2.48 -1.27 -21.00
N LEU A 62 -1.47 -1.13 -21.86
CA LEU A 62 -1.62 -0.36 -23.08
C LEU A 62 -2.38 -1.25 -24.07
N ALA A 63 -3.71 -1.20 -24.02
CA ALA A 63 -4.52 -1.73 -25.10
C ALA A 63 -4.34 -0.81 -26.31
N ASN A 64 -3.36 -1.12 -27.16
CA ASN A 64 -3.23 -0.50 -28.47
C ASN A 64 -4.33 -1.03 -29.39
N LEU A 65 -5.59 -0.63 -29.15
CA LEU A 65 -6.69 -0.80 -30.10
C LEU A 65 -6.77 0.46 -30.97
N ALA A 66 -5.69 0.72 -31.70
CA ALA A 66 -5.72 1.53 -32.91
C ALA A 66 -5.54 0.60 -34.12
N LEU A 67 -6.48 -0.31 -34.33
CA LEU A 67 -6.78 -0.80 -35.68
C LEU A 67 -8.12 -0.17 -36.07
N GLY A 68 -8.04 1.09 -36.50
CA GLY A 68 -9.08 1.67 -37.34
C GLY A 68 -9.20 0.88 -38.65
N PRO A 69 -10.36 0.96 -39.34
CA PRO A 69 -10.63 0.09 -40.48
C PRO A 69 -9.60 0.34 -41.58
N ALA A 70 -8.87 -0.70 -41.99
CA ALA A 70 -8.08 -0.66 -43.20
C ALA A 70 -9.04 -0.37 -44.37
N GLY A 71 -8.91 0.82 -44.93
CA GLY A 71 -9.77 1.33 -45.99
C GLY A 71 -9.82 0.41 -47.21
N VAL A 72 -11.02 0.37 -47.80
CA VAL A 72 -11.27 -0.10 -49.16
C VAL A 72 -10.24 0.54 -50.09
N ARG A 73 -9.40 -0.29 -50.73
CA ARG A 73 -8.68 0.10 -51.94
C ARG A 73 -9.45 -0.50 -53.12
N LYS A 74 -9.73 0.37 -54.10
CA LYS A 74 -10.44 0.08 -55.35
C LYS A 74 -9.85 -1.12 -56.10
#